data_AF-A0A9N9HDX9-F1
#
_entry.id   AF-A0A9N9HDX9-F1
#
_cell.length_a   1.000
_cell.length_b   1.000
_cell.length_c   1.000
_cell.angle_alpha   90.00
_cell.angle_beta   90.00
_cell.angle_gamma   90.00
#
_symmetry.space_group_name_H-M   'P 1'
#
loop_
_entity.id
_entity.type
_entity.pdbx_description
1 polymer ?
#
loop_
_entity_poly.entity_id
_entity_poly.type
_entity_poly.pdbx_seq_one_letter_code
_entity_poly.pdbx_strand_id
1 'polypeptide(L)'
;MDKAGTIIAILIVLASLGILISSFVGNTTNNPPQDNGTHTGYPVWHPPLPGYDGQVQDATILFSAIIMTITGFFMYKWTMFNTQKDKKLLTYFVDREANKTSTLGFDRLLAAYSLVTALAGFSYYLVDVGKLWVIVGVFHNVLEVCILVTLHQGGRITSNSFIVWITLYVLLVVGLSIYLEWPFDALWFKVQGLCSDYALVIQFTRMYLNTRKGYGDETYQRLLDIENPRQNQPNRESISSEIEEIDQTNQNEYGSIGSVGYFRPNYVILLILASLTHIFGNDLST
;
A
#
# COMPACT_ATOMS: atom_id res chain seq x y z
N MET A 1 -12.74 -18.22 -2.86
CA MET A 1 -12.64 -18.69 -1.46
C MET A 1 -13.69 -19.75 -1.28
N ASP A 2 -13.33 -20.91 -0.74
CA ASP A 2 -14.30 -21.95 -0.41
C ASP A 2 -15.22 -21.44 0.72
N LYS A 3 -16.51 -21.79 0.69
CA LYS A 3 -17.51 -21.34 1.68
C LYS A 3 -17.08 -21.70 3.09
N ALA A 4 -16.42 -22.84 3.26
CA ALA A 4 -15.83 -23.28 4.52
C ALA A 4 -14.77 -22.32 5.05
N GLY A 5 -13.88 -21.80 4.17
CA GLY A 5 -12.84 -20.84 4.55
C GLY A 5 -13.43 -19.51 5.03
N THR A 6 -14.51 -19.03 4.38
CA THR A 6 -15.22 -17.83 4.82
C THR A 6 -15.87 -18.01 6.19
N ILE A 7 -16.51 -19.15 6.43
CA ILE A 7 -17.16 -19.45 7.73
C ILE A 7 -16.13 -19.53 8.85
N ILE A 8 -15.00 -20.21 8.63
CA ILE A 8 -13.91 -20.31 9.60
C ILE A 8 -13.36 -18.91 9.92
N ALA A 9 -13.14 -18.07 8.92
CA ALA A 9 -12.65 -16.70 9.12
C ALA A 9 -13.64 -15.86 9.96
N ILE A 10 -14.95 -15.95 9.68
CA ILE A 10 -15.99 -15.25 10.46
C ILE A 10 -15.99 -15.74 11.91
N LEU A 11 -15.94 -17.06 12.13
CA LEU A 11 -15.93 -17.62 13.49
C LEU A 11 -14.70 -17.18 14.29
N ILE A 12 -13.52 -17.13 13.66
CA ILE A 12 -12.30 -16.63 14.30
C ILE A 12 -12.45 -15.15 14.66
N VAL A 13 -12.98 -14.31 13.76
CA VAL A 13 -13.20 -12.88 14.04
C VAL A 13 -14.17 -12.70 15.22
N LEU A 14 -15.27 -13.45 15.24
CA LEU A 14 -16.25 -13.39 16.33
C LEU A 14 -15.68 -13.90 17.65
N ALA A 15 -14.88 -14.97 17.64
CA ALA A 15 -14.21 -15.48 18.83
C ALA A 15 -13.18 -14.49 19.38
N SER A 16 -12.35 -13.90 18.53
CA SER A 16 -11.39 -12.86 18.91
C SER A 16 -12.09 -11.63 19.48
N LEU A 17 -13.21 -11.22 18.87
CA LEU A 17 -14.05 -10.13 19.39
C LEU A 17 -14.64 -10.47 20.76
N GLY A 18 -15.10 -11.71 20.95
CA GLY A 18 -15.62 -12.18 22.24
C GLY A 18 -14.56 -12.19 23.35
N ILE A 19 -13.35 -12.66 23.04
CA ILE A 19 -12.20 -12.62 23.96
C ILE A 19 -11.84 -11.17 24.30
N LEU A 20 -11.78 -10.30 23.29
CA LEU A 20 -11.49 -8.87 23.46
C LEU A 20 -12.52 -8.22 24.39
N ILE A 21 -13.82 -8.37 24.13
CA ILE A 21 -14.88 -7.79 24.97
C ILE A 21 -14.81 -8.35 26.39
N SER A 22 -14.58 -9.66 26.53
CA SER A 22 -14.47 -10.31 27.85
C SER A 22 -13.28 -9.81 28.66
N SER A 23 -12.20 -9.37 27.99
CA SER A 23 -11.00 -8.82 28.65
C SER A 23 -11.26 -7.49 29.39
N PHE A 24 -12.36 -6.80 29.07
CA PHE A 24 -12.76 -5.55 29.74
C PHE A 24 -13.70 -5.77 30.94
N VAL A 25 -14.15 -7.01 31.20
CA VAL A 25 -15.04 -7.30 32.33
C VAL A 25 -14.31 -7.11 33.65
N GLY A 26 -14.81 -6.19 34.49
CA GLY A 26 -14.22 -5.87 35.80
C GLY A 26 -13.15 -4.79 35.78
N ASN A 27 -12.88 -4.17 34.63
CA ASN A 27 -11.92 -3.08 34.54
C ASN A 27 -12.54 -1.75 34.99
N THR A 28 -12.22 -1.29 36.19
CA THR A 28 -12.55 0.06 36.67
C THR A 28 -11.37 0.99 36.41
N THR A 29 -11.10 1.32 35.16
CA THR A 29 -10.04 2.27 34.82
C THR A 29 -10.53 3.70 34.94
N ASN A 30 -9.88 4.49 35.79
CA ASN A 30 -9.81 5.93 35.57
C ASN A 30 -9.13 6.16 34.20
N ASN A 31 -9.70 7.01 33.37
CA ASN A 31 -9.11 7.33 32.08
C ASN A 31 -7.68 7.87 32.28
N PRO A 32 -6.73 7.55 31.38
CA PRO A 32 -5.39 8.08 31.47
C PRO A 32 -5.43 9.62 31.43
N PRO A 33 -4.49 10.31 32.09
CA PRO A 33 -4.38 11.76 31.95
C PRO A 33 -4.16 12.12 30.48
N GLN A 34 -4.65 13.29 30.08
CA GLN A 34 -4.50 13.82 28.74
C GLN A 34 -3.57 15.03 28.80
N ASP A 35 -2.60 15.10 27.90
CA ASP A 35 -1.75 16.29 27.76
C ASP A 35 -2.41 17.33 26.84
N ASN A 36 -1.79 18.51 26.75
CA ASN A 36 -2.17 19.55 25.79
C ASN A 36 -1.08 19.75 24.74
N GLY A 37 -1.50 20.08 23.52
CA GLY A 37 -0.58 20.31 22.40
C GLY A 37 0.32 21.52 22.62
N THR A 38 1.57 21.38 22.20
CA THR A 38 2.68 22.32 22.40
C THR A 38 2.38 23.69 21.79
N HIS A 39 1.75 23.72 20.61
CA HIS A 39 1.49 24.95 19.86
C HIS A 39 0.06 25.46 19.97
N THR A 40 -0.90 24.59 20.25
CA THR A 40 -2.33 24.94 20.23
C THR A 40 -2.94 25.06 21.62
N GLY A 41 -2.37 24.38 22.61
CA GLY A 41 -2.95 24.26 23.95
C GLY A 41 -4.23 23.43 24.02
N TYR A 42 -4.67 22.80 22.92
CA TYR A 42 -5.82 21.91 22.91
C TYR A 42 -5.44 20.50 23.40
N PRO A 43 -6.40 19.72 23.93
CA PRO A 43 -6.13 18.35 24.37
C PRO A 43 -5.66 17.45 23.22
N VAL A 44 -4.62 16.65 23.48
CA VAL A 44 -3.97 15.77 22.50
C VAL A 44 -4.13 14.30 22.86
N TRP A 45 -3.81 13.41 21.93
CA TRP A 45 -4.03 11.97 22.05
C TRP A 45 -2.85 11.22 22.67
N HIS A 46 -2.24 11.81 23.70
CA HIS A 46 -1.25 11.12 24.52
C HIS A 46 -1.31 11.63 25.95
N PRO A 47 -0.92 10.80 26.94
CA PRO A 47 -0.67 11.28 28.28
C PRO A 47 0.63 12.11 28.35
N PRO A 48 0.86 12.86 29.44
CA PRO A 48 2.18 13.45 29.71
C PRO A 48 3.24 12.36 29.78
N LEU A 49 4.28 12.46 28.93
CA LEU A 49 5.32 11.45 28.81
C LEU A 49 6.51 11.77 29.75
N PRO A 50 6.93 10.86 30.64
CA PRO A 50 8.09 11.09 31.51
C PRO A 50 9.38 11.22 30.69
N GLY A 51 10.13 12.32 30.89
CA GLY A 51 11.37 12.56 30.14
C GLY A 51 11.14 12.97 28.69
N TYR A 52 9.94 13.45 28.34
CA TYR A 52 9.60 13.98 27.03
C TYR A 52 10.54 15.12 26.62
N ASP A 53 11.22 14.93 25.50
CA ASP A 53 11.97 15.99 24.83
C ASP A 53 11.24 16.37 23.54
N GLY A 54 10.42 17.42 23.64
CA GLY A 54 9.64 17.92 22.50
C GLY A 54 10.52 18.35 21.32
N GLN A 55 11.77 18.80 21.56
CA GLN A 55 12.65 19.21 20.46
C GLN A 55 13.13 18.01 19.65
N VAL A 56 13.45 16.90 20.34
CA VAL A 56 13.83 15.65 19.66
C VAL A 56 12.66 15.09 18.87
N GLN A 57 11.45 15.14 19.43
CA GLN A 57 10.24 14.70 18.76
C GLN A 57 9.93 15.55 17.52
N ASP A 58 9.90 16.87 17.66
CA ASP A 58 9.66 17.80 16.56
C ASP A 58 10.69 17.63 15.44
N ALA A 59 11.97 17.51 15.80
CA ALA A 59 13.03 17.27 14.83
C ALA A 59 12.82 15.94 14.08
N THR A 60 12.40 14.88 14.78
CA THR A 60 12.13 13.57 14.19
C THR A 60 10.93 13.62 13.23
N ILE A 61 9.84 14.29 13.63
CA ILE A 61 8.63 14.45 12.82
C ILE A 61 8.94 15.28 11.57
N LEU A 62 9.61 16.42 11.72
CA LEU A 62 9.97 17.30 10.60
C LEU A 62 10.95 16.63 9.64
N PHE A 63 11.98 15.97 10.15
CA PHE A 63 12.91 15.22 9.32
C PHE A 63 12.17 14.16 8.48
N SER A 64 11.30 13.39 9.13
CA SER A 64 10.49 12.36 8.46
C SER A 64 9.57 12.96 7.39
N ALA A 65 8.88 14.06 7.69
CA ALA A 65 8.00 14.75 6.75
C ALA A 65 8.77 15.30 5.53
N ILE A 66 9.97 15.86 5.73
CA ILE A 66 10.82 16.36 4.64
C ILE A 66 11.29 15.20 3.74
N ILE A 67 11.79 14.11 4.33
CA ILE A 67 12.25 12.95 3.57
C ILE A 67 11.09 12.32 2.78
N MET A 68 9.90 12.21 3.38
CA MET A 68 8.70 11.72 2.71
C MET A 68 8.24 12.64 1.56
N THR A 69 8.37 13.96 1.71
CA THR A 69 8.10 14.93 0.65
C THR A 69 9.03 14.73 -0.54
N ILE A 70 10.34 14.65 -0.27
CA ILE A 70 11.36 14.45 -1.29
C ILE A 70 11.13 13.12 -2.02
N THR A 71 10.90 12.05 -1.25
CA THR A 71 10.64 10.70 -1.77
C THR A 71 9.39 10.69 -2.65
N GLY A 72 8.26 11.19 -2.16
CA GLY A 72 7.01 11.26 -2.91
C GLY A 72 7.14 12.07 -4.20
N PHE A 73 7.84 13.20 -4.15
CA PHE A 73 8.12 14.01 -5.35
C PHE A 73 8.92 13.24 -6.40
N PHE A 74 10.02 12.59 -6.00
CA PHE A 74 10.85 11.82 -6.93
C PHE A 74 10.12 10.58 -7.47
N MET A 75 9.34 9.89 -6.64
CA MET A 75 8.46 8.79 -7.10
C MET A 75 7.46 9.28 -8.13
N TYR A 76 6.79 10.41 -7.87
CA TYR A 76 5.82 10.97 -8.83
C TYR A 76 6.51 11.35 -10.14
N LYS A 77 7.65 12.04 -10.08
CA LYS A 77 8.46 12.39 -11.25
C LYS A 77 8.91 11.14 -12.02
N TRP A 78 9.30 10.08 -11.33
CA TRP A 78 9.70 8.81 -11.95
C TRP A 78 8.56 8.21 -12.78
N THR A 79 7.30 8.35 -12.35
CA THR A 79 6.13 7.84 -13.08
C THR A 79 5.64 8.74 -14.23
N MET A 80 6.35 9.81 -14.58
CA MET A 80 5.97 10.76 -15.64
C MET A 80 6.69 10.55 -16.97
N PHE A 81 7.34 9.40 -17.16
CA PHE A 81 7.98 9.06 -18.43
C PHE A 81 6.96 8.87 -19.57
N ASN A 82 7.42 9.02 -20.81
CA ASN A 82 6.57 8.81 -21.98
C ASN A 82 6.43 7.31 -22.23
N THR A 83 5.24 6.76 -21.95
CA THR A 83 4.97 5.33 -22.06
C THR A 83 5.12 4.76 -23.48
N GLN A 84 5.01 5.59 -24.52
CA GLN A 84 5.22 5.16 -25.91
C GLN A 84 6.71 5.06 -26.26
N LYS A 85 7.53 5.98 -25.74
CA LYS A 85 8.97 6.05 -26.01
C LYS A 85 9.80 5.15 -25.09
N ASP A 86 9.41 5.06 -23.82
CA ASP A 86 10.17 4.39 -22.76
C ASP A 86 9.49 3.12 -22.25
N LYS A 87 8.98 2.29 -23.17
CA LYS A 87 8.25 1.04 -22.84
C LYS A 87 9.01 0.11 -21.90
N LYS A 88 10.35 0.15 -21.92
CA LYS A 88 11.22 -0.65 -21.04
C LYS A 88 11.08 -0.33 -19.54
N LEU A 89 10.57 0.86 -19.20
CA LEU A 89 10.35 1.29 -17.83
C LEU A 89 8.97 0.87 -17.29
N LEU A 90 8.09 0.37 -18.17
CA LEU A 90 6.72 0.02 -17.82
C LEU A 90 6.66 -1.39 -17.21
N THR A 91 6.20 -1.46 -15.97
CA THR A 91 5.95 -2.71 -15.26
C THR A 91 4.46 -3.01 -15.18
N TYR A 92 4.12 -4.29 -14.94
CA TYR A 92 2.74 -4.77 -14.96
C TYR A 92 2.45 -5.67 -13.76
N PHE A 93 1.26 -5.52 -13.20
CA PHE A 93 0.57 -6.58 -12.49
C PHE A 93 0.05 -7.59 -13.51
N VAL A 94 0.25 -8.87 -13.20
CA VAL A 94 -0.24 -9.98 -14.01
C VAL A 94 -1.20 -10.79 -13.15
N ASP A 95 -2.44 -10.93 -13.61
CA ASP A 95 -3.43 -11.76 -12.91
C ASP A 95 -3.29 -13.25 -13.27
N ARG A 96 -4.17 -14.09 -12.72
CA ARG A 96 -4.16 -15.55 -12.97
C ARG A 96 -4.52 -15.92 -14.41
N GLU A 97 -5.22 -15.05 -15.12
CA GLU A 97 -5.63 -15.21 -16.51
C GLU A 97 -4.60 -14.58 -17.47
N ALA A 98 -3.47 -14.12 -16.93
CA ALA A 98 -2.40 -13.41 -17.63
C ALA A 98 -2.80 -12.06 -18.22
N ASN A 99 -3.89 -11.45 -17.75
CA ASN A 99 -4.20 -10.08 -18.07
C ASN A 99 -3.15 -9.16 -17.43
N LYS A 100 -2.68 -8.17 -18.19
CA LYS A 100 -1.64 -7.23 -17.79
C LYS A 100 -2.24 -5.88 -17.44
N THR A 101 -2.07 -5.45 -16.19
CA THR A 101 -2.43 -4.12 -15.73
C THR A 101 -1.16 -3.33 -15.41
N SER A 102 -0.98 -2.16 -16.02
CA SER A 102 0.19 -1.30 -15.76
C SER A 102 0.29 -0.91 -14.27
N THR A 103 1.49 -0.95 -13.70
CA THR A 103 1.73 -0.51 -12.31
C THR A 103 1.75 1.02 -12.16
N LEU A 104 1.74 1.78 -13.26
CA LEU A 104 1.91 3.24 -13.24
C LEU A 104 0.91 3.95 -12.30
N GLY A 105 -0.34 3.51 -12.30
CA GLY A 105 -1.37 4.05 -11.40
C GLY A 105 -1.10 3.73 -9.93
N PHE A 106 -0.62 2.52 -9.66
CA PHE A 106 -0.22 2.09 -8.33
C PHE A 106 1.03 2.82 -7.83
N ASP A 107 2.05 3.00 -8.68
CA ASP A 107 3.26 3.73 -8.32
C ASP A 107 2.98 5.20 -8.03
N ARG A 108 2.06 5.82 -8.78
CA ARG A 108 1.53 7.17 -8.50
C ARG A 108 0.73 7.21 -7.19
N LEU A 109 -0.03 6.16 -6.89
CA LEU A 109 -0.75 6.05 -5.63
C LEU A 109 0.22 5.97 -4.44
N LEU A 110 1.32 5.21 -4.55
CA LEU A 110 2.39 5.18 -3.54
C LEU A 110 3.09 6.53 -3.38
N ALA A 111 3.30 7.25 -4.48
CA ALA A 111 3.84 8.61 -4.44
C ALA A 111 2.88 9.58 -3.71
N ALA A 112 1.58 9.51 -4.02
CA ALA A 112 0.55 10.29 -3.33
C ALA A 112 0.46 9.94 -1.84
N TYR A 113 0.53 8.65 -1.50
CA TYR A 113 0.62 8.17 -0.12
C TYR A 113 1.81 8.81 0.61
N SER A 114 2.98 8.85 -0.03
CA SER A 114 4.17 9.45 0.58
C SER A 114 4.00 10.95 0.84
N LEU A 115 3.42 11.68 -0.11
CA LEU A 115 3.17 13.13 0.01
C LEU A 115 2.10 13.45 1.07
N VAL A 116 1.03 12.66 1.15
CA VAL A 116 -0.01 12.83 2.18
C VAL A 116 0.51 12.45 3.56
N THR A 117 1.38 11.44 3.66
CA THR A 117 2.07 11.10 4.90
C THR A 117 2.95 12.26 5.37
N ALA A 118 3.67 12.92 4.45
CA ALA A 118 4.42 14.14 4.77
C ALA A 118 3.49 15.27 5.26
N LEU A 119 2.35 15.48 4.60
CA LEU A 119 1.36 16.47 5.01
C LEU A 119 0.81 16.17 6.42
N ALA A 120 0.52 14.90 6.72
CA ALA A 120 0.11 14.48 8.06
C ALA A 120 1.23 14.73 9.09
N GLY A 121 2.51 14.51 8.73
CA GLY A 121 3.66 14.83 9.57
C GLY A 121 3.82 16.33 9.84
N PHE A 122 3.70 17.19 8.83
CA PHE A 122 3.69 18.64 9.04
C PHE A 122 2.48 19.09 9.86
N SER A 123 1.31 18.51 9.62
CA SER A 123 0.13 18.78 10.45
C SER A 123 0.34 18.33 11.88
N TYR A 124 1.02 17.20 12.12
CA TYR A 124 1.36 16.74 13.46
C TYR A 124 2.21 17.81 14.15
N TYR A 125 3.34 18.20 13.56
CA TYR A 125 4.18 19.25 14.12
C TYR A 125 3.41 20.54 14.46
N LEU A 126 2.41 20.95 13.66
CA LEU A 126 1.69 22.20 13.89
C LEU A 126 0.60 22.13 14.97
N VAL A 127 -0.13 21.00 15.08
CA VAL A 127 -1.34 20.93 15.92
C VAL A 127 -1.34 19.78 16.93
N ASP A 128 -0.27 18.99 16.97
CA ASP A 128 -0.15 17.72 17.70
C ASP A 128 -1.17 16.66 17.26
N VAL A 129 -0.94 15.39 17.62
CA VAL A 129 -1.91 14.33 17.34
C VAL A 129 -3.12 14.53 18.25
N GLY A 130 -4.30 14.70 17.65
CA GLY A 130 -5.54 14.98 18.36
C GLY A 130 -6.70 15.17 17.39
N LYS A 131 -7.84 15.64 17.89
CA LYS A 131 -9.06 15.81 17.07
C LYS A 131 -8.88 16.75 15.88
N LEU A 132 -8.05 17.79 16.01
CA LEU A 132 -7.74 18.70 14.90
C LEU A 132 -6.92 18.01 13.80
N TRP A 133 -5.95 17.20 14.20
CA TRP A 133 -5.06 16.49 13.29
C TRP A 133 -5.78 15.42 12.47
N VAL A 134 -6.81 14.77 13.02
CA VAL A 134 -7.62 13.74 12.34
C VAL A 134 -8.10 14.16 10.95
N ILE A 135 -8.44 15.43 10.78
CA ILE A 135 -8.93 15.98 9.52
C ILE A 135 -7.92 15.75 8.39
N VAL A 136 -6.62 15.80 8.72
CA VAL A 136 -5.52 15.53 7.80
C VAL A 136 -5.11 14.06 7.87
N GLY A 137 -4.97 13.51 9.08
CA GLY A 137 -4.51 12.14 9.32
C GLY A 137 -5.37 11.08 8.62
N VAL A 138 -6.69 11.30 8.51
CA VAL A 138 -7.57 10.32 7.84
C VAL A 138 -7.22 10.08 6.38
N PHE A 139 -6.65 11.08 5.68
CA PHE A 139 -6.26 10.92 4.27
C PHE A 139 -5.10 9.94 4.09
N HIS A 140 -4.21 9.84 5.07
CA HIS A 140 -3.14 8.84 5.09
C HIS A 140 -3.74 7.42 5.12
N ASN A 141 -4.63 7.14 6.08
CA ASN A 141 -5.32 5.85 6.18
C ASN A 141 -6.16 5.55 4.92
N VAL A 142 -6.80 6.56 4.32
CA VAL A 142 -7.55 6.40 3.06
C VAL A 142 -6.65 5.89 1.93
N LEU A 143 -5.42 6.40 1.83
CA LEU A 143 -4.50 5.98 0.78
C LEU A 143 -3.99 4.55 1.01
N GLU A 144 -3.80 4.12 2.25
CA GLU A 144 -3.50 2.72 2.57
C GLU A 144 -4.63 1.78 2.14
N VAL A 145 -5.87 2.15 2.45
CA VAL A 145 -7.05 1.40 2.00
C VAL A 145 -7.11 1.38 0.47
N CYS A 146 -6.82 2.49 -0.21
CA CYS A 146 -6.75 2.53 -1.67
C CYS A 146 -5.66 1.60 -2.21
N ILE A 147 -4.47 1.53 -1.58
CA ILE A 147 -3.37 0.64 -1.95
C ILE A 147 -3.82 -0.82 -1.81
N LEU A 148 -4.41 -1.18 -0.66
CA LEU A 148 -4.93 -2.53 -0.40
C LEU A 148 -5.97 -2.96 -1.43
N VAL A 149 -6.95 -2.10 -1.72
CA VAL A 149 -8.00 -2.39 -2.71
C VAL A 149 -7.44 -2.46 -4.13
N THR A 150 -6.50 -1.59 -4.48
CA THR A 150 -5.81 -1.62 -5.79
C THR A 150 -5.10 -2.95 -5.98
N LEU A 151 -4.35 -3.43 -4.99
CA LEU A 151 -3.69 -4.74 -5.04
C LEU A 151 -4.71 -5.88 -5.09
N HIS A 152 -5.78 -5.79 -4.31
CA HIS A 152 -6.84 -6.80 -4.31
C HIS A 152 -7.54 -6.94 -5.68
N GLN A 153 -7.73 -5.82 -6.39
CA GLN A 153 -8.37 -5.76 -7.70
C GLN A 153 -7.38 -5.91 -8.89
N GLY A 154 -6.15 -6.38 -8.64
CA GLY A 154 -5.20 -6.67 -9.73
C GLY A 154 -4.53 -5.43 -10.34
N GLY A 155 -4.43 -4.34 -9.58
CA GLY A 155 -3.65 -3.15 -9.95
C GLY A 155 -4.48 -1.92 -10.33
N ARG A 156 -5.81 -2.02 -10.37
CA ARG A 156 -6.69 -0.88 -10.67
C ARG A 156 -8.02 -0.98 -9.95
N ILE A 157 -8.46 0.14 -9.38
CA ILE A 157 -9.82 0.27 -8.85
C ILE A 157 -10.77 0.54 -10.01
N THR A 158 -11.72 -0.36 -10.26
CA THR A 158 -12.67 -0.26 -11.38
C THR A 158 -14.10 0.04 -10.95
N SER A 159 -14.44 -0.22 -9.68
CA SER A 159 -15.81 -0.03 -9.19
C SER A 159 -16.08 1.42 -8.74
N ASN A 160 -17.08 2.06 -9.32
CA ASN A 160 -17.59 3.36 -8.86
C ASN A 160 -18.16 3.30 -7.43
N SER A 161 -18.63 2.13 -6.98
CA SER A 161 -19.13 1.95 -5.61
C SER A 161 -18.04 2.18 -4.57
N PHE A 162 -16.76 2.01 -4.95
CA PHE A 162 -15.63 2.24 -4.05
C PHE A 162 -15.59 3.68 -3.54
N ILE A 163 -15.94 4.66 -4.37
CA ILE A 163 -15.97 6.08 -3.97
C ILE A 163 -17.00 6.30 -2.85
N VAL A 164 -18.17 5.66 -2.96
CA VAL A 164 -19.20 5.76 -1.91
C VAL A 164 -18.70 5.13 -0.61
N TRP A 165 -18.08 3.94 -0.68
CA TRP A 165 -17.54 3.26 0.49
C TRP A 165 -16.41 4.04 1.17
N ILE A 166 -15.49 4.62 0.40
CA ILE A 166 -14.38 5.39 0.99
C ILE A 166 -14.87 6.72 1.59
N THR A 167 -15.88 7.37 0.99
CA THR A 167 -16.50 8.56 1.60
C THR A 167 -17.21 8.21 2.90
N LEU A 168 -17.98 7.11 2.94
CA LEU A 168 -18.61 6.64 4.18
C LEU A 168 -17.57 6.29 5.24
N TYR A 169 -16.46 5.65 4.87
CA TYR A 169 -15.34 5.37 5.77
C TYR A 169 -14.78 6.66 6.38
N VAL A 170 -14.49 7.69 5.56
CA VAL A 170 -13.97 8.97 6.06
C VAL A 170 -14.96 9.64 7.02
N LEU A 171 -16.23 9.72 6.65
CA LEU A 171 -17.27 10.33 7.49
C LEU A 171 -17.41 9.61 8.83
N LEU A 172 -17.34 8.28 8.83
CA LEU A 172 -17.44 7.47 10.03
C LEU A 172 -16.19 7.62 10.90
N VAL A 173 -14.99 7.55 10.32
CA VAL A 173 -13.73 7.68 11.06
C VAL A 173 -13.61 9.07 11.70
N VAL A 174 -13.80 10.13 10.91
CA VAL A 174 -13.72 11.50 11.41
C VAL A 174 -14.85 11.79 12.40
N GLY A 175 -16.09 11.41 12.07
CA GLY A 175 -17.26 11.63 12.91
C GLY A 175 -17.11 10.97 14.28
N LEU A 176 -16.71 9.69 14.34
CA LEU A 176 -16.48 9.00 15.60
C LEU A 176 -15.26 9.54 16.36
N SER A 177 -14.17 9.93 15.68
CA SER A 177 -13.01 10.53 16.35
C SER A 177 -13.34 11.88 16.99
N ILE A 178 -14.28 12.65 16.43
CA ILE A 178 -14.76 13.90 17.02
C ILE A 178 -15.73 13.63 18.17
N TYR A 179 -16.66 12.67 17.97
CA TYR A 179 -17.73 12.36 18.92
C TYR A 179 -17.25 11.65 20.19
N LEU A 180 -16.34 10.70 20.05
CA LEU A 180 -15.82 9.92 21.18
C LEU A 180 -14.99 10.80 22.11
N GLU A 181 -14.99 10.45 23.39
CA GLU A 181 -14.16 11.09 24.42
C GLU A 181 -12.84 10.35 24.58
N TRP A 182 -11.82 11.06 25.06
CA TRP A 182 -10.54 10.45 25.41
C TRP A 182 -10.72 9.34 26.47
N PRO A 183 -10.07 8.17 26.31
CA PRO A 183 -9.08 7.79 25.27
C PRO A 183 -9.67 7.06 24.05
N PHE A 184 -11.00 6.95 23.96
CA PHE A 184 -11.68 6.13 22.96
C PHE A 184 -11.59 6.71 21.56
N ASP A 185 -11.52 8.03 21.41
CA ASP A 185 -11.28 8.70 20.13
C ASP A 185 -9.91 8.34 19.55
N ALA A 186 -8.86 8.44 20.36
CA ALA A 186 -7.50 8.08 19.99
C ALA A 186 -7.38 6.59 19.65
N LEU A 187 -7.94 5.72 20.50
CA LEU A 187 -7.96 4.28 20.27
C LEU A 187 -8.69 3.95 18.98
N TRP A 188 -9.87 4.54 18.76
CA TRP A 188 -10.67 4.35 17.56
C TRP A 188 -9.86 4.69 16.31
N PHE A 189 -9.23 5.87 16.27
CA PHE A 189 -8.44 6.29 15.11
C PHE A 189 -7.20 5.41 14.91
N LYS A 190 -6.47 5.10 15.99
CA LYS A 190 -5.23 4.30 15.94
C LYS A 190 -5.48 2.87 15.46
N VAL A 191 -6.54 2.22 15.93
CA VAL A 191 -6.88 0.84 15.52
C VAL A 191 -7.11 0.75 14.01
N GLN A 192 -7.76 1.74 13.39
CA GLN A 192 -7.99 1.73 11.94
C GLN A 192 -6.66 1.74 11.17
N GLY A 193 -5.74 2.65 11.53
CA GLY A 193 -4.43 2.77 10.89
C GLY A 193 -3.57 1.53 11.08
N LEU A 194 -3.48 1.00 12.31
CA LEU A 194 -2.72 -0.23 12.56
C LEU A 194 -3.28 -1.41 11.75
N CYS A 195 -4.60 -1.54 11.64
CA CYS A 195 -5.19 -2.60 10.85
C CYS A 195 -4.78 -2.53 9.37
N SER A 196 -4.75 -1.33 8.77
CA SER A 196 -4.29 -1.16 7.38
C SER A 196 -2.78 -1.40 7.25
N ASP A 197 -1.97 -0.97 8.20
CA ASP A 197 -0.52 -1.20 8.19
C ASP A 197 -0.16 -2.69 8.20
N TYR A 198 -0.73 -3.45 9.15
CA TYR A 198 -0.54 -4.89 9.22
C TYR A 198 -1.06 -5.59 7.96
N ALA A 199 -2.20 -5.13 7.42
CA ALA A 199 -2.73 -5.66 6.17
C ALA A 199 -1.78 -5.40 4.99
N LEU A 200 -1.11 -4.25 4.92
CA LEU A 200 -0.16 -3.92 3.86
C LEU A 200 1.06 -4.85 3.90
N VAL A 201 1.65 -5.08 5.08
CA VAL A 201 2.76 -6.05 5.23
C VAL A 201 2.35 -7.43 4.74
N ILE A 202 1.17 -7.89 5.14
CA ILE A 202 0.63 -9.20 4.72
C ILE A 202 0.45 -9.22 3.20
N GLN A 203 -0.14 -8.19 2.60
CA GLN A 203 -0.39 -8.16 1.16
C GLN A 203 0.91 -8.09 0.35
N PHE A 204 1.89 -7.28 0.75
CA PHE A 204 3.19 -7.24 0.07
C PHE A 204 3.95 -8.57 0.21
N THR A 205 3.87 -9.21 1.37
CA THR A 205 4.43 -10.56 1.58
C THR A 205 3.77 -11.58 0.67
N ARG A 206 2.43 -11.58 0.59
CA ARG A 206 1.68 -12.46 -0.32
C ARG A 206 2.02 -12.20 -1.77
N MET A 207 2.15 -10.94 -2.16
CA MET A 207 2.56 -10.53 -3.50
C MET A 207 3.94 -11.12 -3.83
N TYR A 208 4.94 -10.95 -2.96
CA TYR A 208 6.27 -11.54 -3.13
C TYR A 208 6.22 -13.05 -3.27
N LEU A 209 5.55 -13.77 -2.36
CA LEU A 209 5.50 -15.23 -2.36
C LEU A 209 4.78 -15.79 -3.60
N ASN A 210 3.64 -15.20 -3.98
CA ASN A 210 2.89 -15.61 -5.16
C ASN A 210 3.71 -15.38 -6.44
N THR A 211 4.37 -14.24 -6.49
CA THR A 211 5.23 -13.87 -7.61
C THR A 211 6.41 -14.83 -7.75
N ARG A 212 7.13 -15.09 -6.66
CA ARG A 212 8.26 -16.03 -6.64
C ARG A 212 7.83 -17.45 -6.99
N LYS A 213 6.65 -17.88 -6.53
CA LYS A 213 6.08 -19.19 -6.88
C LYS A 213 5.70 -19.28 -8.36
N GLY A 214 5.14 -18.21 -8.93
CA GLY A 214 4.65 -18.18 -10.31
C GLY A 214 5.75 -18.03 -11.36
N TYR A 215 6.82 -17.30 -11.03
CA TYR A 215 7.89 -16.92 -11.98
C TYR A 215 9.29 -17.41 -11.57
N GLY A 216 9.40 -18.24 -10.53
CA GLY A 216 10.67 -18.79 -10.05
C GLY A 216 11.65 -17.75 -9.50
N ASP A 217 12.87 -18.22 -9.20
CA ASP A 217 14.04 -17.37 -8.86
C ASP A 217 14.86 -16.99 -10.12
N GLU A 218 14.50 -17.51 -11.30
CA GLU A 218 15.26 -17.28 -12.52
C GLU A 218 14.98 -15.89 -13.09
N THR A 219 16.03 -15.06 -13.07
CA THR A 219 16.12 -13.65 -13.49
C THR A 219 15.68 -13.35 -14.94
N TYR A 220 15.17 -14.33 -15.70
CA TYR A 220 14.99 -14.25 -17.16
C TYR A 220 13.72 -14.93 -17.70
N GLN A 221 12.66 -15.08 -16.92
CA GLN A 221 11.45 -15.68 -17.45
C GLN A 221 10.68 -14.68 -18.33
N ARG A 222 10.94 -14.78 -19.65
CA ARG A 222 10.18 -14.17 -20.74
C ARG A 222 8.68 -14.42 -20.49
N LEU A 223 7.87 -13.36 -20.46
CA LEU A 223 6.42 -13.42 -20.73
C LEU A 223 6.19 -13.80 -22.21
N LEU A 224 6.78 -14.89 -22.68
CA LEU A 224 6.45 -15.54 -23.94
C LEU A 224 5.51 -16.71 -23.63
N ASP A 225 4.58 -16.94 -24.55
CA ASP A 225 3.67 -18.11 -24.63
C ASP A 225 2.27 -18.02 -24.02
N ILE A 226 1.62 -16.85 -24.04
CA ILE A 226 0.14 -16.79 -23.88
C ILE A 226 -0.57 -16.24 -25.12
N GLU A 227 0.15 -15.81 -26.16
CA GLU A 227 -0.45 -15.21 -27.36
C GLU A 227 -0.51 -16.14 -28.58
N ASN A 228 -0.59 -17.47 -28.38
CA ASN A 228 -0.87 -18.39 -29.49
C ASN A 228 -1.78 -19.57 -29.10
N PRO A 229 -3.10 -19.37 -28.95
CA PRO A 229 -4.03 -20.47 -28.99
C PRO A 229 -4.28 -20.88 -30.46
N ARG A 230 -3.71 -22.04 -30.85
CA ARG A 230 -4.04 -22.86 -32.05
C ARG A 230 -3.45 -22.44 -33.40
N GLN A 231 -2.31 -23.02 -33.73
CA GLN A 231 -2.13 -23.63 -35.06
C GLN A 231 -1.57 -25.04 -34.89
N ASN A 232 -2.48 -26.01 -35.02
CA ASN A 232 -2.10 -27.40 -35.29
C ASN A 232 -1.53 -27.45 -36.71
N GLN A 233 -0.24 -27.69 -36.85
CA GLN A 233 0.24 -28.53 -37.96
C GLN A 233 1.53 -29.25 -37.57
N PRO A 234 1.58 -30.58 -37.72
CA PRO A 234 2.80 -31.34 -37.57
C PRO A 234 3.57 -31.23 -38.89
N ASN A 235 4.80 -30.72 -38.87
CA ASN A 235 5.91 -31.39 -39.52
C ASN A 235 7.24 -30.73 -39.15
N ARG A 236 8.10 -31.61 -38.70
CA ARG A 236 9.50 -31.42 -38.34
C ARG A 236 10.28 -31.49 -39.64
N GLU A 237 11.07 -30.46 -39.97
CA GLU A 237 12.30 -30.65 -40.75
C GLU A 237 13.21 -29.40 -40.70
N SER A 238 14.42 -29.65 -40.19
CA SER A 238 15.70 -28.94 -40.38
C SER A 238 15.73 -27.61 -41.14
N ILE A 239 16.00 -26.50 -40.42
CA ILE A 239 16.84 -25.40 -40.94
C ILE A 239 17.69 -24.86 -39.78
N SER A 240 18.81 -25.54 -39.53
CA SER A 240 19.91 -25.05 -38.71
C SER A 240 21.02 -24.55 -39.63
N SER A 241 20.74 -23.51 -40.43
CA SER A 241 21.76 -22.79 -41.24
C SER A 241 21.18 -21.58 -42.01
N GLU A 242 20.28 -20.79 -41.41
CA GLU A 242 19.75 -19.58 -42.08
C GLU A 242 19.40 -18.47 -41.07
N ILE A 243 20.25 -18.26 -40.06
CA ILE A 243 20.04 -17.25 -39.00
C ILE A 243 20.92 -16.00 -39.15
N GLU A 244 21.84 -15.92 -40.12
CA GLU A 244 22.78 -14.78 -40.18
C GLU A 244 22.55 -13.76 -41.31
N GLU A 245 21.48 -13.83 -42.11
CA GLU A 245 21.35 -12.90 -43.25
C GLU A 245 19.96 -12.29 -43.50
N ILE A 246 19.12 -12.17 -42.45
CA ILE A 246 17.84 -11.43 -42.52
C ILE A 246 17.74 -10.48 -41.34
N ASP A 247 18.58 -9.44 -41.28
CA ASP A 247 18.48 -8.43 -40.21
C ASP A 247 18.38 -6.97 -40.70
N GLN A 248 18.12 -6.68 -41.99
CA GLN A 248 18.08 -5.27 -42.43
C GLN A 248 17.00 -4.82 -43.42
N THR A 249 15.99 -5.62 -43.79
CA THR A 249 15.09 -5.19 -44.89
C THR A 249 13.58 -5.26 -44.69
N ASN A 250 13.04 -5.68 -43.54
CA ASN A 250 11.58 -5.69 -43.32
C ASN A 250 11.17 -5.08 -41.97
N GLN A 251 11.44 -3.79 -41.79
CA GLN A 251 11.04 -3.04 -40.58
C GLN A 251 9.68 -2.35 -40.66
N ASN A 252 8.90 -2.57 -41.72
CA ASN A 252 7.53 -2.07 -41.80
C ASN A 252 6.59 -3.26 -41.98
N GLU A 253 5.50 -3.27 -41.21
CA GLU A 253 4.37 -4.21 -41.35
C GLU A 253 4.57 -5.63 -40.81
N TYR A 254 4.83 -5.81 -39.50
CA TYR A 254 4.24 -6.93 -38.72
C TYR A 254 4.27 -6.60 -37.22
N GLY A 255 3.18 -6.93 -36.53
CA GLY A 255 2.84 -6.45 -35.19
C GLY A 255 3.89 -6.72 -34.11
N SER A 256 4.23 -5.65 -33.40
CA SER A 256 4.69 -5.59 -32.00
C SER A 256 5.07 -6.93 -31.34
N ILE A 257 6.30 -7.38 -31.59
CA ILE A 257 6.96 -8.35 -30.71
C ILE A 257 6.96 -7.76 -29.30
N GLY A 258 6.18 -8.37 -28.42
CA GLY A 258 5.91 -7.91 -27.06
C GLY A 258 7.20 -7.62 -26.31
N SER A 259 7.30 -6.41 -25.74
CA SER A 259 8.43 -6.03 -24.90
C SER A 259 8.53 -7.02 -23.74
N VAL A 260 9.61 -7.78 -23.73
CA VAL A 260 9.98 -8.68 -22.64
C VAL A 260 10.27 -7.83 -21.40
N GLY A 261 9.29 -7.73 -20.50
CA GLY A 261 9.50 -7.12 -19.19
C GLY A 261 10.35 -8.05 -18.34
N TYR A 262 11.52 -7.59 -17.89
CA TYR A 262 12.32 -8.33 -16.91
C TYR A 262 11.64 -8.26 -15.56
N PHE A 263 11.18 -9.42 -15.08
CA PHE A 263 10.55 -9.52 -13.78
C PHE A 263 11.61 -9.83 -12.71
N ARG A 264 11.74 -8.96 -11.69
CA ARG A 264 12.67 -9.15 -10.57
C ARG A 264 11.89 -9.21 -9.25
N PRO A 265 11.53 -10.41 -8.75
CA PRO A 265 10.72 -10.56 -7.55
C PRO A 265 11.34 -9.91 -6.31
N ASN A 266 12.68 -9.82 -6.29
CA ASN A 266 13.43 -9.20 -5.20
C ASN A 266 13.12 -7.72 -5.01
N TYR A 267 12.61 -7.01 -6.03
CA TYR A 267 12.17 -5.62 -5.84
C TYR A 267 10.92 -5.49 -4.97
N VAL A 268 10.08 -6.54 -4.92
CA VAL A 268 8.91 -6.55 -4.02
C VAL A 268 9.34 -6.62 -2.54
N ILE A 269 10.53 -7.14 -2.25
CA ILE A 269 11.09 -7.16 -0.88
C ILE A 269 11.20 -5.73 -0.32
N LEU A 270 11.48 -4.74 -1.18
CA LEU A 270 11.54 -3.34 -0.76
C LEU A 270 10.21 -2.85 -0.18
N LEU A 271 9.07 -3.30 -0.72
CA LEU A 271 7.75 -2.94 -0.19
C LEU A 271 7.48 -3.61 1.16
N ILE A 272 7.95 -4.84 1.35
CA ILE A 272 7.86 -5.55 2.64
C ILE A 272 8.72 -4.82 3.69
N LEU A 273 9.97 -4.49 3.36
CA LEU A 273 10.86 -3.76 4.27
C LEU A 273 10.33 -2.35 4.60
N ALA A 274 9.78 -1.66 3.60
CA ALA A 274 9.17 -0.34 3.80
C ALA A 274 7.96 -0.42 4.75
N SER A 275 7.06 -1.38 4.52
CA SER A 275 5.87 -1.56 5.37
C SER A 275 6.20 -2.04 6.79
N LEU A 276 7.23 -2.89 6.96
CA LEU A 276 7.72 -3.27 8.29
C LEU A 276 8.33 -2.06 9.02
N THR A 277 9.21 -1.31 8.36
CA THR A 277 9.80 -0.08 8.92
C THR A 277 8.71 0.91 9.31
N HIS A 278 7.65 1.02 8.49
CA HIS A 278 6.51 1.87 8.75
C HIS A 278 5.76 1.43 10.02
N ILE A 279 5.40 0.15 10.17
CA ILE A 279 4.76 -0.37 11.40
C ILE A 279 5.65 -0.11 12.62
N PHE A 280 6.94 -0.45 12.55
CA PHE A 280 7.85 -0.23 13.68
C PHE A 280 7.93 1.25 14.05
N GLY A 281 7.99 2.14 13.06
CA GLY A 281 7.93 3.58 13.29
C GLY A 281 6.61 3.99 13.95
N ASN A 282 5.48 3.52 13.43
CA ASN A 282 4.14 3.84 13.95
C ASN A 282 3.89 3.29 15.35
N ASP A 283 4.49 2.15 15.72
CA ASP A 283 4.36 1.54 17.05
C ASP A 283 5.33 2.13 18.09
N LEU A 284 6.51 2.62 17.65
CA LEU A 284 7.52 3.19 18.55
C LEU A 284 7.36 4.70 18.79
N SER A 285 6.66 5.41 17.89
CA SER A 285 6.51 6.88 17.94
C SER A 285 5.18 7.37 18.51
N THR A 286 4.27 6.46 18.89
CA THR A 286 2.96 6.78 19.50
C THR A 286 2.64 5.83 20.63
#